data_AF-A0A2V6VML1-F1
#
_entry.id   AF-A0A2V6VML1-F1
#
_cell.length_a   1.000
_cell.length_b   1.000
_cell.length_c   1.000
_cell.angle_alpha   90.00
_cell.angle_beta   90.00
_cell.angle_gamma   90.00
#
_symmetry.space_group_name_H-M   'P 1'
#
loop_
_entity.id
_entity.type
_entity.pdbx_description
1 polymer ?
#
loop_
_entity_poly.entity_id
_entity_poly.type
_entity_poly.pdbx_seq_one_letter_code
_entity_poly.pdbx_strand_id
1 'polypeptide(L)'
;MKPFVKVSVVATGYIAAVLIASAAVAIRVEYTSGPDAQASSGMYAFGDALLFVAVFGVLALVPTGAALVFLRPYRRFWTLLSAVGLAVAVTGVIAAILFAVGRHAEASPLATWAEVSVLRILVAPLLALAFLVCAVVAPRRSPRLALLSATALEAAVSAYGGFVWFVPLFFDRPY
;
A
#
# COMPACT_ATOMS: atom_id res chain seq x y z
N MET A 1 18.59 -24.05 10.39
CA MET A 1 18.33 -23.02 11.42
C MET A 1 17.05 -23.36 12.16
N LYS A 2 17.04 -23.27 13.50
CA LYS A 2 15.82 -23.43 14.32
C LYS A 2 14.82 -22.32 13.96
N PRO A 3 13.49 -22.58 14.01
CA PRO A 3 12.47 -21.59 13.65
C PRO A 3 12.59 -20.30 14.46
N PHE A 4 12.96 -20.39 15.74
CA PHE A 4 13.24 -19.22 16.59
C PHE A 4 14.29 -18.28 16.01
N VAL A 5 15.38 -18.81 15.45
CA VAL A 5 16.46 -17.99 14.89
C VAL A 5 15.97 -17.21 13.66
N LYS A 6 15.12 -17.82 12.84
CA LYS A 6 14.51 -17.15 11.67
C LYS A 6 13.62 -15.99 12.10
N VAL A 7 12.79 -16.22 13.12
CA VAL A 7 11.91 -15.19 13.69
C VAL A 7 12.73 -14.06 14.30
N SER A 8 13.78 -14.36 15.07
CA SER A 8 14.66 -13.36 15.66
C SER A 8 15.32 -12.49 14.60
N VAL A 9 15.85 -13.07 13.51
CA VAL A 9 16.48 -12.30 12.42
C VAL A 9 15.48 -11.32 11.79
N VAL A 10 14.27 -11.77 11.50
CA VAL A 10 13.22 -10.91 10.92
C VAL A 10 12.80 -9.83 11.91
N ALA A 11 12.58 -10.19 13.18
CA ALA A 11 12.19 -9.25 14.23
C ALA A 11 13.24 -8.15 14.44
N THR A 12 14.52 -8.53 14.53
CA THR A 12 15.62 -7.56 14.64
C THR A 12 15.68 -6.63 13.43
N GLY A 13 15.44 -7.14 12.22
CA GLY A 13 15.37 -6.30 11.02
C GLY A 13 14.23 -5.28 11.07
N TYR A 14 13.04 -5.66 11.54
CA TYR A 14 11.94 -4.71 11.72
C TYR A 14 12.23 -3.68 12.82
N ILE A 15 12.84 -4.09 13.93
CA ILE A 15 13.25 -3.16 15.00
C ILE A 15 14.23 -2.12 14.44
N ALA A 16 15.24 -2.56 13.69
CA ALA A 16 16.19 -1.65 13.05
C ALA A 16 15.50 -0.68 12.07
N ALA A 17 14.56 -1.17 11.24
CA ALA A 17 13.79 -0.33 10.33
C ALA A 17 12.97 0.74 11.06
N VAL A 18 12.32 0.37 12.18
CA VAL A 18 11.57 1.31 13.03
C VAL A 18 12.51 2.37 13.60
N LEU A 19 13.65 1.96 14.18
CA LEU A 19 14.60 2.90 14.77
C LEU A 19 15.14 3.92 13.76
N ILE A 20 15.47 3.46 12.55
CA ILE A 20 15.96 4.36 11.48
C ILE A 20 14.85 5.30 11.01
N ALA A 21 13.62 4.81 10.84
CA ALA A 21 12.48 5.65 10.45
C ALA A 21 12.17 6.71 11.53
N SER A 22 12.19 6.33 12.81
CA SER A 22 12.04 7.26 13.93
C SER A 22 13.16 8.31 13.96
N ALA A 23 14.41 7.91 13.69
CA ALA A 23 15.54 8.83 13.62
C ALA A 23 15.37 9.84 12.46
N ALA A 24 14.93 9.38 11.29
CA ALA A 24 14.67 10.27 10.15
C ALA A 24 13.60 11.32 10.45
N VAL A 25 12.53 10.94 11.14
CA VAL A 25 11.50 11.89 11.60
C VAL A 25 12.06 12.84 12.65
N ALA A 26 12.78 12.34 13.65
CA ALA A 26 13.38 13.19 14.69
C ALA A 26 14.31 14.26 14.08
N ILE A 27 15.11 13.87 13.08
CA ILE A 27 15.97 14.79 12.33
C ILE A 27 15.12 15.85 11.61
N ARG A 28 14.06 15.44 10.88
CA ARG A 28 13.18 16.40 10.19
C ARG A 28 12.53 17.37 11.15
N VAL A 29 12.02 16.88 12.28
CA VAL A 29 11.36 17.70 13.30
C VAL A 29 12.34 18.78 13.76
N GLU A 30 13.56 18.42 14.14
CA GLU A 30 14.60 19.37 14.59
C GLU A 30 14.86 20.48 13.57
N TYR A 31 14.99 20.12 12.29
CA TYR A 31 15.22 21.08 11.20
C TYR A 31 14.01 21.96 10.86
N THR A 32 12.82 21.60 11.34
CA THR A 32 11.57 22.28 10.96
C THR A 32 10.79 22.86 12.15
N SER A 33 11.34 22.76 13.36
CA SER A 33 10.78 23.34 14.60
C SER A 33 10.87 24.88 14.61
N GLY A 34 10.07 25.55 13.78
CA GLY A 34 9.89 27.00 13.75
C GLY A 34 8.48 27.47 14.11
N PRO A 35 8.23 28.80 14.15
CA PRO A 35 6.90 29.37 14.39
C PRO A 35 5.84 28.85 13.42
N ASP A 36 6.22 28.63 12.16
CA ASP A 36 5.34 28.10 11.11
C ASP A 36 4.89 26.66 11.39
N ALA A 37 5.75 25.85 12.04
CA ALA A 37 5.40 24.49 12.42
C ALA A 37 4.42 24.44 13.60
N GLN A 38 4.45 25.45 14.49
CA GLN A 38 3.45 25.58 15.55
C GLN A 38 2.10 26.05 15.02
N ALA A 39 2.10 26.98 14.06
CA ALA A 39 0.89 27.48 13.42
C ALA A 39 0.14 26.41 12.60
N SER A 40 0.87 25.43 12.05
CA SER A 40 0.32 24.34 11.22
C SER A 40 0.69 22.95 11.75
N SER A 41 0.67 22.76 13.07
CA SER A 41 1.17 21.54 13.74
C SER A 41 0.56 20.23 13.21
N GLY A 42 -0.73 20.23 12.86
CA GLY A 42 -1.40 19.06 12.27
C GLY A 42 -0.84 18.67 10.89
N MET A 43 -0.52 19.64 10.04
CA MET A 43 0.05 19.38 8.71
C MET A 43 1.48 18.83 8.83
N TYR A 44 2.27 19.36 9.76
CA TYR A 44 3.62 18.85 10.03
C TYR A 44 3.61 17.44 10.58
N ALA A 45 2.73 17.15 11.55
CA ALA A 45 2.58 15.82 12.13
C ALA A 45 2.12 14.77 11.09
N PHE A 46 1.21 15.13 10.19
CA PHE A 46 0.82 14.25 9.08
C PHE A 46 2.00 13.99 8.12
N GLY A 47 2.78 15.04 7.80
CA GLY A 47 4.00 14.90 7.02
C GLY A 47 5.04 13.99 7.68
N ASP A 48 5.21 14.09 9.00
CA ASP A 48 6.09 13.21 9.78
C ASP A 48 5.62 11.76 9.75
N ALA A 49 4.31 11.52 9.85
CA ALA A 49 3.73 10.20 9.72
C ALA A 49 3.97 9.61 8.32
N LEU A 50 3.80 10.39 7.25
CA LEU A 50 4.09 9.96 5.88
C LEU A 50 5.58 9.65 5.69
N LEU A 51 6.47 10.50 6.22
CA LEU A 51 7.92 10.27 6.17
C LEU A 51 8.29 8.98 6.90
N PHE A 52 7.74 8.77 8.10
CA PHE A 52 7.94 7.54 8.85
C PHE A 52 7.54 6.32 8.04
N VAL A 53 6.32 6.31 7.49
CA VAL A 53 5.78 5.19 6.70
C VAL A 53 6.63 4.95 5.46
N ALA A 54 7.10 6.00 4.78
CA ALA A 54 7.95 5.88 3.61
C ALA A 54 9.31 5.25 3.94
N VAL A 55 10.03 5.78 4.94
CA VAL A 55 11.35 5.27 5.35
C VAL A 55 11.24 3.86 5.90
N PHE A 56 10.28 3.63 6.82
CA PHE A 56 10.01 2.31 7.37
C PHE A 56 9.65 1.32 6.25
N GLY A 57 8.76 1.70 5.33
CA GLY A 57 8.29 0.84 4.24
C GLY A 57 9.44 0.36 3.35
N VAL A 58 10.36 1.25 2.96
CA VAL A 58 11.54 0.90 2.16
C VAL A 58 12.47 -0.04 2.94
N LEU A 59 12.79 0.29 4.19
CA LEU A 59 13.70 -0.52 5.00
C LEU A 59 13.10 -1.88 5.37
N ALA A 60 11.79 -1.94 5.58
CA ALA A 60 11.03 -3.14 5.88
C ALA A 60 11.03 -4.15 4.72
N LEU A 61 11.37 -3.75 3.49
CA LEU A 61 11.47 -4.68 2.36
C LEU A 61 12.49 -5.80 2.63
N VAL A 62 13.60 -5.49 3.31
CA VAL A 62 14.66 -6.46 3.62
C VAL A 62 14.17 -7.55 4.59
N PRO A 63 13.67 -7.24 5.81
CA PRO A 63 13.14 -8.26 6.71
C PRO A 63 11.92 -8.97 6.13
N THR A 64 11.09 -8.27 5.34
CA THR A 64 9.93 -8.89 4.65
C THR A 64 10.38 -9.91 3.62
N GLY A 65 11.38 -9.58 2.79
CA GLY A 65 11.95 -10.52 1.82
C GLY A 65 12.53 -11.77 2.50
N ALA A 66 13.30 -11.59 3.57
CA ALA A 66 13.81 -12.69 4.37
C ALA A 66 12.68 -13.56 4.95
N ALA A 67 11.64 -12.93 5.50
CA ALA A 67 10.46 -13.62 6.03
C ALA A 67 9.76 -14.46 4.94
N LEU A 68 9.53 -13.89 3.74
CA LEU A 68 8.90 -14.60 2.64
C LEU A 68 9.72 -15.82 2.17
N VAL A 69 11.05 -15.71 2.12
CA VAL A 69 11.94 -16.84 1.82
C VAL A 69 11.83 -17.92 2.90
N PHE A 70 11.81 -17.53 4.18
CA PHE A 70 11.63 -18.47 5.28
C PHE A 70 10.26 -19.14 5.30
N LEU A 71 9.23 -18.47 4.79
CA LEU A 71 7.86 -18.94 4.73
C LEU A 71 7.55 -19.78 3.48
N ARG A 72 8.47 -19.87 2.49
CA ARG A 72 8.31 -20.71 1.29
C ARG A 72 7.84 -22.15 1.57
N PRO A 73 8.35 -22.88 2.58
CA PRO A 73 7.92 -24.26 2.82
C PRO A 73 6.46 -24.40 3.30
N TYR A 74 5.85 -23.34 3.83
CA TYR A 74 4.56 -23.41 4.50
C TYR A 74 3.39 -23.23 3.52
N ARG A 75 2.84 -24.34 3.02
CA ARG A 75 1.73 -24.31 2.05
C ARG A 75 0.52 -23.50 2.52
N ARG A 76 0.08 -23.69 3.77
CA ARG A 76 -1.13 -23.04 4.31
C ARG A 76 -1.00 -21.51 4.30
N PHE A 77 0.20 -21.00 4.58
CA PHE A 77 0.49 -19.57 4.53
C PHE A 77 0.23 -19.01 3.13
N TRP A 78 0.81 -19.61 2.08
CA TRP A 78 0.63 -19.13 0.71
C TRP A 78 -0.82 -19.24 0.22
N THR A 79 -1.55 -20.27 0.64
CA THR A 79 -2.97 -20.41 0.29
C THR A 79 -3.82 -19.31 0.95
N LEU A 80 -3.65 -19.09 2.25
CA LEU A 80 -4.36 -18.04 2.97
C LEU A 80 -4.00 -16.65 2.42
N LEU A 81 -2.71 -16.38 2.21
CA LEU A 81 -2.23 -15.13 1.64
C LEU A 81 -2.85 -14.85 0.27
N SER A 82 -2.89 -15.86 -0.61
CA SER A 82 -3.50 -15.70 -1.93
C SER A 82 -5.01 -15.48 -1.88
N ALA A 83 -5.72 -16.14 -0.95
CA ALA A 83 -7.16 -15.95 -0.78
C ALA A 83 -7.48 -14.55 -0.23
N VAL A 84 -6.75 -14.11 0.80
CA VAL A 84 -6.87 -12.77 1.36
C VAL A 84 -6.51 -11.72 0.32
N GLY A 85 -5.41 -11.91 -0.42
CA GLY A 85 -5.00 -10.98 -1.47
C GLY A 85 -6.05 -10.82 -2.56
N LEU A 86 -6.70 -11.92 -2.96
CA LEU A 86 -7.79 -11.89 -3.94
C LEU A 86 -9.05 -11.19 -3.38
N ALA A 87 -9.40 -11.45 -2.12
CA ALA A 87 -10.50 -10.75 -1.46
C ALA A 87 -10.24 -9.24 -1.38
N VAL A 88 -9.01 -8.83 -1.03
CA VAL A 88 -8.59 -7.43 -1.03
C VAL A 88 -8.66 -6.83 -2.45
N ALA A 89 -8.23 -7.56 -3.48
CA ALA A 89 -8.32 -7.07 -4.85
C ALA A 89 -9.77 -6.84 -5.30
N VAL A 90 -10.70 -7.70 -4.89
CA VAL A 90 -12.14 -7.50 -5.14
C VAL A 90 -12.65 -6.21 -4.48
N THR A 91 -12.17 -5.84 -3.29
CA THR A 91 -12.57 -4.55 -2.69
C THR A 91 -12.07 -3.36 -3.49
N GLY A 92 -10.91 -3.47 -4.16
CA GLY A 92 -10.41 -2.45 -5.09
C GLY A 92 -11.32 -2.27 -6.30
N VAL A 93 -11.81 -3.37 -6.89
CA VAL A 93 -12.77 -3.33 -8.01
C VAL A 93 -14.09 -2.70 -7.57
N ILE A 94 -14.61 -3.09 -6.41
CA ILE A 94 -15.84 -2.50 -5.85
C ILE A 94 -15.67 -0.99 -5.64
N ALA A 95 -14.54 -0.56 -5.08
CA ALA A 95 -14.22 0.85 -4.91
C ALA A 95 -14.17 1.60 -6.24
N ALA A 96 -13.57 1.02 -7.28
CA ALA A 96 -13.54 1.62 -8.61
C ALA A 96 -14.95 1.78 -9.21
N ILE A 97 -15.83 0.79 -9.04
CA ILE A 97 -17.22 0.85 -9.50
C ILE A 97 -18.01 1.91 -8.72
N LEU A 98 -17.89 1.92 -7.39
CA LEU A 98 -18.54 2.92 -6.53
C LEU A 98 -18.10 4.34 -6.90
N PHE A 99 -16.80 4.54 -7.16
CA PHE A 99 -16.29 5.80 -7.63
C PHE A 99 -16.83 6.17 -9.02
N ALA A 100 -16.86 5.23 -9.96
CA ALA A 100 -17.36 5.44 -11.31
C ALA A 100 -18.82 5.92 -11.34
N VAL A 101 -19.66 5.31 -10.48
CA VAL A 101 -21.10 5.60 -10.39
C VAL A 101 -21.36 6.85 -9.55
N GLY A 102 -20.69 7.00 -8.42
CA GLY A 102 -20.96 8.04 -7.43
C GLY A 102 -20.29 9.39 -7.70
N ARG A 103 -19.25 9.47 -8.54
CA ARG A 103 -18.49 10.71 -8.79
C ARG A 103 -19.29 11.86 -9.41
N HIS A 104 -20.48 11.59 -9.94
CA HIS A 104 -21.39 12.59 -10.52
C HIS A 104 -22.73 12.67 -9.78
N ALA A 105 -22.87 11.96 -8.65
CA ALA A 105 -24.09 11.99 -7.87
C ALA A 105 -24.17 13.28 -7.05
N GLU A 106 -25.36 13.85 -6.92
CA GLU A 106 -25.63 14.92 -5.96
C GLU A 106 -25.44 14.42 -4.51
N ALA A 107 -25.43 15.34 -3.54
CA ALA A 107 -25.19 15.08 -2.12
C ALA A 107 -26.06 13.93 -1.58
N SER A 108 -25.49 12.73 -1.63
CA SER A 108 -26.14 11.46 -1.34
C SER A 108 -25.12 10.53 -0.70
N PRO A 109 -25.55 9.49 0.03
CA PRO A 109 -24.62 8.52 0.62
C PRO A 109 -23.66 7.91 -0.41
N LEU A 110 -24.09 7.77 -1.66
CA LEU A 110 -23.27 7.27 -2.77
C LEU A 110 -22.09 8.21 -3.08
N ALA A 111 -22.29 9.52 -3.01
CA ALA A 111 -21.20 10.50 -3.19
C ALA A 111 -20.16 10.36 -2.06
N THR A 112 -20.59 10.20 -0.80
CA THR A 112 -19.68 9.97 0.33
C THR A 112 -18.86 8.69 0.18
N TRP A 113 -19.49 7.59 -0.27
CA TRP A 113 -18.78 6.33 -0.52
C TRP A 113 -17.80 6.43 -1.71
N ALA A 114 -18.11 7.26 -2.71
CA ALA A 114 -17.19 7.53 -3.81
C ALA A 114 -15.93 8.27 -3.35
N GLU A 115 -16.07 9.26 -2.46
CA GLU A 115 -14.91 9.97 -1.89
C GLU A 115 -13.99 9.03 -1.10
N VAL A 116 -14.56 8.16 -0.26
CA VAL A 116 -13.78 7.15 0.48
C VAL A 116 -13.09 6.16 -0.47
N SER A 117 -13.70 5.86 -1.62
CA SER A 117 -13.14 4.96 -2.63
C SER A 117 -11.85 5.49 -3.25
N VAL A 118 -11.65 6.82 -3.29
CA VAL A 118 -10.41 7.45 -3.80
C VAL A 118 -9.19 6.95 -3.03
N LEU A 119 -9.28 6.88 -1.69
CA LEU A 119 -8.18 6.38 -0.86
C LEU A 119 -7.80 4.95 -1.21
N ARG A 120 -8.79 4.10 -1.49
CA ARG A 120 -8.56 2.70 -1.86
C ARG A 120 -7.93 2.56 -3.26
N ILE A 121 -8.32 3.42 -4.19
CA ILE A 121 -7.76 3.47 -5.56
C ILE A 121 -6.30 3.95 -5.50
N LEU A 122 -5.97 4.92 -4.64
CA LEU A 122 -4.60 5.39 -4.44
C LEU A 122 -3.66 4.31 -3.86
N VAL A 123 -4.19 3.40 -3.05
CA VAL A 123 -3.43 2.28 -2.47
C VAL A 123 -3.25 1.11 -3.48
N ALA A 124 -4.05 1.05 -4.54
CA ALA A 124 -4.01 -0.02 -5.54
C ALA A 124 -2.62 -0.27 -6.17
N PRO A 125 -1.82 0.72 -6.62
CA PRO A 125 -0.50 0.45 -7.19
C PRO A 125 0.47 -0.20 -6.18
N LEU A 126 0.40 0.19 -4.90
CA LEU A 126 1.21 -0.42 -3.84
C LEU A 126 0.82 -1.89 -3.61
N LEU A 127 -0.49 -2.18 -3.61
CA LEU A 127 -1.00 -3.55 -3.48
C LEU A 127 -0.65 -4.41 -4.70
N ALA A 128 -0.72 -3.86 -5.91
CA ALA A 128 -0.31 -4.54 -7.13
C ALA A 128 1.16 -5.01 -7.02
N LEU A 129 2.06 -4.12 -6.62
CA LEU A 129 3.47 -4.45 -6.43
C LEU A 129 3.67 -5.49 -5.33
N ALA A 130 2.98 -5.35 -4.19
CA ALA A 130 3.07 -6.32 -3.11
C ALA A 130 2.61 -7.73 -3.55
N PHE A 131 1.47 -7.83 -4.24
CA PHE A 131 0.97 -9.09 -4.78
C PHE A 131 1.89 -9.67 -5.86
N LEU A 132 2.50 -8.82 -6.68
CA LEU A 132 3.47 -9.25 -7.70
C LEU A 132 4.72 -9.87 -7.04
N VAL A 133 5.29 -9.21 -6.03
CA VAL A 133 6.42 -9.75 -5.25
C VAL A 133 6.04 -11.08 -4.62
N CYS A 134 4.86 -11.16 -4.00
CA CYS A 134 4.37 -12.40 -3.42
C CYS A 134 4.21 -13.51 -4.48
N ALA A 135 3.71 -13.17 -5.68
CA ALA A 135 3.54 -14.11 -6.79
C ALA A 135 4.89 -14.64 -7.30
N VAL A 136 5.93 -13.80 -7.38
CA VAL A 136 7.29 -14.20 -7.78
C VAL A 136 7.90 -15.14 -6.75
N VAL A 137 7.66 -14.90 -5.46
CA VAL A 137 8.24 -15.71 -4.38
C VAL A 137 7.46 -17.01 -4.14
N ALA A 138 6.16 -17.04 -4.48
CA ALA A 138 5.27 -18.18 -4.24
C ALA A 138 5.78 -19.46 -4.92
N PRO A 139 5.94 -20.58 -4.18
CA PRO A 139 6.56 -21.80 -4.70
C PRO A 139 5.65 -22.64 -5.59
N ARG A 140 4.32 -22.40 -5.59
CA ARG A 140 3.32 -23.25 -6.25
C ARG A 140 2.47 -22.46 -7.24
N ARG A 141 2.04 -23.13 -8.32
CA ARG A 141 1.26 -22.53 -9.41
C ARG A 141 -0.08 -21.94 -8.95
N SER A 142 -0.85 -22.66 -8.14
CA SER A 142 -2.18 -22.19 -7.68
C SER A 142 -2.15 -20.85 -6.92
N PRO A 143 -1.45 -20.71 -5.77
CA PRO A 143 -1.39 -19.43 -5.05
C PRO A 143 -0.68 -18.34 -5.88
N ARG A 144 0.27 -18.72 -6.73
CA ARG A 144 0.93 -17.80 -7.66
C ARG A 144 -0.05 -17.20 -8.66
N LEU A 145 -0.90 -18.02 -9.28
CA LEU A 145 -1.92 -17.54 -10.22
C LEU A 145 -2.93 -16.63 -9.51
N ALA A 146 -3.40 -17.00 -8.33
CA ALA A 146 -4.31 -16.14 -7.56
C ALA A 146 -3.68 -14.77 -7.22
N LEU A 147 -2.41 -14.73 -6.82
CA LEU A 147 -1.69 -13.49 -6.57
C LEU A 147 -1.44 -12.68 -7.86
N LEU A 148 -1.20 -13.34 -8.99
CA LEU A 148 -1.11 -12.67 -10.30
C LEU A 148 -2.47 -12.07 -10.71
N SER A 149 -3.57 -12.78 -10.49
CA SER A 149 -4.92 -12.26 -10.71
C SER A 149 -5.18 -11.04 -9.82
N ALA A 150 -4.82 -11.11 -8.54
CA ALA A 150 -4.93 -9.96 -7.62
C ALA A 150 -4.07 -8.77 -8.11
N THR A 151 -2.84 -9.04 -8.57
CA THR A 151 -1.96 -8.03 -9.18
C THR A 151 -2.62 -7.35 -10.37
N ALA A 152 -3.21 -8.14 -11.29
CA ALA A 152 -3.86 -7.62 -12.48
C ALA A 152 -5.09 -6.76 -12.15
N LEU A 153 -5.90 -7.18 -11.18
CA LEU A 153 -7.05 -6.41 -10.70
C LEU A 153 -6.63 -5.06 -10.10
N GLU A 154 -5.64 -5.06 -9.20
CA GLU A 154 -5.13 -3.81 -8.62
C GLU A 154 -4.48 -2.90 -9.67
N ALA A 155 -3.75 -3.47 -10.63
CA ALA A 155 -3.19 -2.71 -11.74
C ALA A 155 -4.28 -2.07 -12.61
N ALA A 156 -5.37 -2.80 -12.88
CA ALA A 156 -6.52 -2.26 -13.61
C ALA A 156 -7.23 -1.14 -12.84
N VAL A 157 -7.42 -1.30 -11.52
CA VAL A 157 -7.98 -0.26 -10.65
C VAL A 157 -7.08 0.98 -10.63
N SER A 158 -5.76 0.80 -10.52
CA SER A 158 -4.80 1.89 -10.58
C SER A 158 -4.79 2.59 -11.93
N ALA A 159 -4.85 1.84 -13.03
CA ALA A 159 -4.91 2.38 -14.38
C ALA A 159 -6.21 3.16 -14.60
N TYR A 160 -7.34 2.68 -14.08
CA TYR A 160 -8.62 3.37 -14.11
C TYR A 160 -8.55 4.70 -13.35
N GLY A 161 -8.03 4.72 -12.12
CA GLY A 161 -7.84 5.94 -11.35
C GLY A 161 -6.96 6.96 -12.08
N GLY A 162 -5.82 6.50 -12.62
CA GLY A 162 -4.94 7.33 -13.43
C GLY A 162 -5.62 7.88 -14.68
N PHE A 163 -6.37 7.06 -15.40
CA PHE A 163 -7.13 7.50 -16.57
C PHE A 163 -8.13 8.59 -16.20
N VAL A 164 -8.95 8.36 -15.17
CA VAL A 164 -9.99 9.31 -14.75
C VAL A 164 -9.42 10.64 -14.28
N TRP A 165 -8.29 10.65 -13.58
CA TRP A 165 -7.72 11.88 -13.04
C TRP A 165 -6.83 12.63 -14.02
N PHE A 166 -6.05 11.92 -14.84
CA PHE A 166 -5.05 12.57 -15.70
C PHE A 166 -5.55 12.87 -17.11
N VAL A 167 -6.49 12.08 -17.68
CA VAL A 167 -6.98 12.33 -19.05
C VAL A 167 -7.66 13.70 -19.18
N PRO A 168 -8.54 14.14 -18.27
CA PRO A 168 -9.11 15.49 -18.34
C PRO A 168 -8.05 16.59 -18.40
N LEU A 169 -6.93 16.45 -17.68
CA LEU A 169 -5.84 17.44 -17.69
C LEU A 169 -5.17 17.60 -19.07
N PHE A 170 -5.22 16.58 -19.92
CA PHE A 170 -4.63 16.61 -21.26
C PHE A 170 -5.63 17.00 -22.36
N PHE A 171 -6.94 16.82 -22.13
CA PHE A 171 -7.96 16.96 -23.16
C PHE A 171 -8.99 18.08 -22.89
N ASP A 172 -9.20 18.50 -21.64
CA ASP A 172 -9.97 19.70 -21.33
C ASP A 172 -9.08 20.93 -21.53
N ARG A 173 -9.07 21.44 -22.76
CA ARG A 173 -8.51 22.77 -23.05
C ARG A 173 -9.39 23.82 -22.37
N PRO A 174 -8.80 24.82 -21.69
CA PRO A 174 -9.54 26.01 -21.29
C PRO A 174 -9.95 26.74 -22.57
N TYR A 175 -11.24 26.75 -22.87
CA TYR A 175 -11.85 27.69 -23.82
C TYR A 175 -12.57 28.76 -23.03
#